data_AF-A0A1I5QKK6-F1
#
_entry.id   AF-A0A1I5QKK6-F1
#
_cell.length_a   1.000
_cell.length_b   1.000
_cell.length_c   1.000
_cell.angle_alpha   90.00
_cell.angle_beta   90.00
_cell.angle_gamma   90.00
#
_symmetry.space_group_name_H-M   'P 1'
#
loop_
_entity.id
_entity.type
_entity.pdbx_description
1 polymer ?
#
loop_
_entity_poly.entity_id
_entity_poly.type
_entity_poly.pdbx_seq_one_letter_code
_entity_poly.pdbx_strand_id
1 'polypeptide(L)'
;MPERVLAEGSFDGVAAAAEGPPLAYASRSGQGVNTGQAWDLAAGSALGPPIPDFPVDRAEWAFGVPAGSPVVAWTHRDRVHVLDLRTGDELTLDGRPDLLGLAVHHGRAAVVAASGPANDAEVAVWDALTGERLADFTLWLGHRTALGRWMLHTPPATGPLIGLPGDSAVALWDVERGEEIAAVPPASAALTPSPDGLVLIEPAPSELRVLGLDGDRLTTLPLPAPSAHVAAASAGGRLLVAAALRDASGTVLVWDAAGSVPSHRVEAPAHVNDLAISPDGTLLAATDAGLLTVPCG
;
A
#
# COMPACT_ATOMS: atom_id res chain seq x y z
N MET A 1 -5.51 -18.66 15.85
CA MET A 1 -4.41 -18.21 16.74
C MET A 1 -4.83 -16.86 17.31
N PRO A 2 -4.50 -16.51 18.57
CA PRO A 2 -4.88 -15.22 19.11
C PRO A 2 -4.13 -14.09 18.40
N GLU A 3 -4.75 -12.91 18.42
CA GLU A 3 -4.11 -11.64 18.07
C GLU A 3 -2.77 -11.46 18.81
N ARG A 4 -1.77 -10.93 18.10
CA ARG A 4 -0.44 -10.66 18.66
C ARG A 4 -0.09 -9.19 18.46
N VAL A 5 0.20 -8.51 19.56
CA VAL A 5 0.80 -7.17 19.53
C VAL A 5 2.27 -7.32 19.16
N LEU A 6 2.68 -6.82 17.99
CA LEU A 6 4.08 -6.79 17.56
C LEU A 6 4.87 -5.71 18.29
N ALA A 7 4.24 -4.55 18.50
CA ALA A 7 4.85 -3.42 19.19
C ALA A 7 3.77 -2.54 19.81
N GLU A 8 4.06 -2.00 21.00
CA GLU A 8 3.25 -0.98 21.65
C GLU A 8 3.59 0.42 21.14
N GLY A 9 2.60 1.32 21.13
CA GLY A 9 2.71 2.72 20.74
C GLY A 9 1.80 3.10 19.58
N SER A 10 1.70 4.39 19.27
CA SER A 10 0.85 4.89 18.19
C SER A 10 1.49 4.65 16.83
N PHE A 11 0.84 3.85 15.99
CA PHE A 11 1.23 3.62 14.60
C PHE A 11 0.23 4.29 13.67
N ASP A 12 0.73 5.03 12.68
CA ASP A 12 -0.10 5.85 11.77
C ASP A 12 -0.29 5.19 10.41
N GLY A 13 0.72 4.46 9.92
CA GLY A 13 0.67 3.80 8.62
C GLY A 13 1.35 2.43 8.65
N VAL A 14 0.84 1.49 7.86
CA VAL A 14 1.42 0.15 7.70
C VAL A 14 1.34 -0.31 6.25
N ALA A 15 2.37 -1.02 5.82
CA ALA A 15 2.40 -1.68 4.52
C ALA A 15 3.01 -3.07 4.69
N ALA A 16 2.55 -4.02 3.89
CA ALA A 16 3.06 -5.38 3.86
C ALA A 16 3.65 -5.70 2.48
N ALA A 17 4.58 -6.64 2.44
CA ALA A 17 5.01 -7.23 1.20
C ALA A 17 3.81 -7.87 0.50
N ALA A 18 3.70 -7.71 -0.82
CA ALA A 18 2.63 -8.33 -1.60
C ALA A 18 2.98 -9.77 -2.03
N GLU A 19 4.27 -10.09 -2.12
CA GLU A 19 4.80 -11.41 -2.46
C GLU A 19 6.11 -11.67 -1.70
N GLY A 20 6.53 -12.94 -1.67
CA GLY A 20 7.78 -13.35 -1.02
C GLY A 20 7.66 -13.46 0.51
N PRO A 21 8.76 -13.24 1.26
CA PRO A 21 8.74 -13.32 2.71
C PRO A 21 7.71 -12.34 3.33
N PRO A 22 7.03 -12.74 4.42
CA PRO A 22 6.01 -11.90 5.06
C PRO A 22 6.69 -10.78 5.85
N LEU A 23 7.02 -9.70 5.13
CA LEU A 23 7.62 -8.49 5.68
C LEU A 23 6.57 -7.39 5.79
N ALA A 24 6.76 -6.51 6.77
CA ALA A 24 5.99 -5.28 6.88
C ALA A 24 6.89 -4.09 7.19
N TYR A 25 6.38 -2.91 6.88
CA TYR A 25 6.95 -1.65 7.28
C TYR A 25 5.86 -0.80 7.91
N ALA A 26 6.17 -0.12 9.00
CA ALA A 26 5.20 0.72 9.71
C ALA A 26 5.82 2.05 10.14
N SER A 27 5.04 3.11 10.05
CA SER A 27 5.35 4.42 10.60
C SER A 27 4.74 4.56 11.99
N ARG A 28 5.51 5.13 12.91
CA ARG A 28 5.15 5.30 14.31
C ARG A 28 5.28 6.76 14.73
N SER A 29 4.23 7.31 15.31
CA SER A 29 4.28 8.60 16.00
C SER A 29 4.89 8.44 17.40
N GLY A 30 5.86 9.31 17.71
CA GLY A 30 6.61 9.28 18.96
C GLY A 30 6.56 10.61 19.71
N GLN A 31 6.78 10.57 21.03
CA GLN A 31 6.93 11.75 21.90
C GLN A 31 8.31 12.41 21.67
N GLY A 32 8.60 12.83 20.44
CA GLY A 32 9.86 13.46 20.06
C GLY A 32 10.11 13.41 18.55
N VAL A 33 10.44 12.21 18.05
CA VAL A 33 10.65 11.95 16.63
C VAL A 33 9.76 10.81 16.17
N ASN A 34 9.23 10.95 14.96
CA ASN A 34 8.54 9.87 14.27
C ASN A 34 9.57 8.85 13.79
N THR A 35 9.16 7.58 13.72
CA THR A 35 10.07 6.52 13.26
C THR A 35 9.43 5.60 12.23
N GLY A 36 10.25 5.11 11.33
CA GLY A 36 9.91 4.02 10.40
C GLY A 36 10.60 2.73 10.84
N GLN A 37 9.89 1.61 10.82
CA GLN A 37 10.43 0.32 11.25
C GLN A 37 9.96 -0.82 10.35
N ALA A 38 10.92 -1.63 9.90
CA ALA A 38 10.65 -2.88 9.20
C ALA A 38 10.45 -4.04 10.20
N TRP A 39 9.65 -5.03 9.81
CA TRP A 39 9.28 -6.20 10.62
C TRP A 39 9.32 -7.48 9.77
N ASP A 40 9.84 -8.55 10.37
CA ASP A 40 9.64 -9.92 9.90
C ASP A 40 8.45 -10.51 10.67
N LEU A 41 7.36 -10.80 9.96
CA LEU A 41 6.11 -11.24 10.58
C LEU A 41 6.15 -12.71 11.00
N ALA A 42 6.93 -13.53 10.28
CA ALA A 42 7.13 -14.92 10.61
C ALA A 42 7.94 -15.05 11.92
N ALA A 43 9.00 -14.25 12.06
CA ALA A 43 9.79 -14.18 13.29
C ALA A 43 9.07 -13.38 14.40
N GLY A 44 8.20 -12.43 14.03
CA GLY A 44 7.53 -11.52 14.96
C GLY A 44 8.49 -10.49 15.56
N SER A 45 9.49 -10.07 14.80
CA SER A 45 10.57 -9.19 15.28
C SER A 45 10.90 -8.07 14.31
N ALA A 46 11.39 -6.96 14.84
CA ALA A 46 11.87 -5.84 14.05
C ALA A 46 13.13 -6.22 13.24
N LEU A 47 13.23 -5.67 12.03
CA LEU A 47 14.38 -5.78 11.13
C LEU A 47 15.16 -4.47 11.12
N GLY A 48 16.43 -4.52 11.55
CA GLY A 48 17.29 -3.35 11.62
C GLY A 48 16.83 -2.30 12.66
N PRO A 49 17.61 -1.22 12.84
CA PRO A 49 17.23 -0.12 13.71
C PRO A 49 16.08 0.72 13.11
N PRO A 50 15.28 1.40 13.94
CA PRO A 50 14.26 2.33 13.44
C PRO A 50 14.91 3.53 12.74
N ILE A 51 14.29 3.98 11.65
CA ILE A 51 14.69 5.19 10.92
C ILE A 51 14.08 6.40 11.64
N PRO A 52 14.89 7.35 12.16
CA PRO A 52 14.37 8.56 12.80
C PRO A 52 13.85 9.57 11.76
N ASP A 53 13.02 10.50 12.22
CA ASP A 53 12.42 11.57 11.39
C ASP A 53 11.66 11.05 10.16
N PHE A 54 11.08 9.85 10.28
CA PHE A 54 10.34 9.20 9.19
C PHE A 54 8.93 9.81 9.05
N PRO A 55 8.40 10.00 7.82
CA PRO A 55 7.06 10.52 7.65
C PRO A 55 5.99 9.55 8.17
N VAL A 56 5.04 10.08 8.94
CA VAL A 56 3.92 9.29 9.48
C VAL A 56 2.81 9.08 8.45
N ASP A 57 2.60 10.07 7.59
CA ASP A 57 1.58 10.03 6.54
C ASP A 57 1.91 8.94 5.50
N ARG A 58 0.97 8.01 5.31
CA ARG A 58 1.09 6.89 4.36
C ARG A 58 1.32 7.34 2.92
N ALA A 59 0.95 8.57 2.58
CA ALA A 59 1.16 9.17 1.27
C ALA A 59 2.64 9.50 0.95
N GLU A 60 3.47 9.67 1.97
CA GLU A 60 4.85 10.18 1.82
C GLU A 60 5.89 9.05 1.72
N TRP A 61 5.46 7.80 1.80
CA TRP A 61 6.34 6.64 1.71
C TRP A 61 5.68 5.44 1.04
N ALA A 62 6.51 4.53 0.54
CA ALA A 62 6.11 3.31 -0.12
C ALA A 62 7.00 2.16 0.36
N PHE A 63 6.42 0.98 0.51
CA PHE A 63 7.15 -0.23 0.87
C PHE A 63 6.68 -1.40 -0.01
N GLY A 64 7.61 -2.24 -0.42
CA GLY A 64 7.33 -3.42 -1.24
C GLY A 64 8.57 -4.27 -1.46
N VAL A 65 8.43 -5.32 -2.28
CA VAL A 65 9.53 -6.23 -2.64
C VAL A 65 9.76 -6.25 -4.16
N PRO A 66 9.91 -5.08 -4.82
CA PRO A 66 10.07 -5.01 -6.27
C PRO A 66 11.31 -5.76 -6.74
N ALA A 67 11.15 -6.56 -7.80
CA ALA A 67 12.19 -7.43 -8.34
C ALA A 67 12.86 -8.32 -7.26
N GLY A 68 12.11 -8.71 -6.23
CA GLY A 68 12.60 -9.57 -5.14
C GLY A 68 13.45 -8.85 -4.08
N SER A 69 13.63 -7.53 -4.14
CA SER A 69 14.37 -6.77 -3.13
C SER A 69 13.42 -5.97 -2.25
N PRO A 70 13.47 -6.12 -0.91
CA PRO A 70 12.63 -5.38 0.01
C PRO A 70 13.10 -3.93 0.09
N VAL A 71 12.30 -3.01 -0.43
CA VAL A 71 12.64 -1.59 -0.54
C VAL A 71 11.61 -0.75 0.20
N VAL A 72 12.10 0.24 0.95
CA VAL A 72 11.29 1.36 1.41
C VAL A 72 11.79 2.64 0.75
N ALA A 73 10.88 3.42 0.18
CA ALA A 73 11.16 4.75 -0.36
C ALA A 73 10.31 5.77 0.37
N TRP A 74 10.86 6.92 0.72
CA TRP A 74 10.12 7.98 1.40
C TRP A 74 10.62 9.37 1.00
N THR A 75 9.71 10.33 1.01
CA THR A 75 10.05 11.73 0.81
C THR A 75 10.42 12.34 2.15
N HIS A 76 11.57 13.00 2.22
CA HIS A 76 11.97 13.77 3.38
C HIS A 76 12.69 15.04 2.94
N ARG A 77 12.17 16.19 3.39
CA ARG A 77 12.55 17.53 2.92
C ARG A 77 12.29 17.69 1.41
N ASP A 78 13.35 17.74 0.61
CA ASP A 78 13.29 17.98 -0.85
C ASP A 78 14.03 16.88 -1.63
N ARG A 79 14.03 15.66 -1.06
CA ARG A 79 14.67 14.47 -1.60
C ARG A 79 13.78 13.25 -1.37
N VAL A 80 13.95 12.26 -2.24
CA VAL A 80 13.43 10.91 -2.03
C VAL A 80 14.58 10.06 -1.52
N HIS A 81 14.39 9.44 -0.36
CA HIS A 81 15.31 8.46 0.20
C HIS A 81 14.82 7.06 -0.15
N VAL A 82 15.75 6.15 -0.39
CA VAL A 82 15.46 4.76 -0.76
C VAL A 82 16.40 3.87 0.03
N LEU A 83 15.85 2.90 0.74
CA LEU A 83 16.60 1.94 1.55
C LEU A 83 16.28 0.53 1.08
N ASP A 84 17.32 -0.22 0.68
CA ASP A 84 17.24 -1.66 0.51
C ASP A 84 17.39 -2.33 1.89
N LEU A 85 16.31 -2.91 2.39
CA LEU A 85 16.29 -3.54 3.71
C LEU A 85 17.13 -4.83 3.77
N ARG A 86 17.49 -5.41 2.62
CA ARG A 86 18.32 -6.62 2.55
C ARG A 86 19.80 -6.30 2.75
N THR A 87 20.28 -5.20 2.18
CA THR A 87 21.70 -4.79 2.22
C THR A 87 21.97 -3.74 3.29
N GLY A 88 20.96 -2.92 3.61
CA GLY A 88 21.12 -1.70 4.41
C GLY A 88 21.63 -0.51 3.60
N ASP A 89 21.74 -0.64 2.28
CA ASP A 89 22.22 0.44 1.41
C ASP A 89 21.12 1.50 1.25
N GLU A 90 21.49 2.75 1.53
CA GLU A 90 20.63 3.92 1.35
C GLU A 90 21.14 4.76 0.17
N LEU A 91 20.22 5.21 -0.67
CA LEU A 91 20.48 6.19 -1.70
C LEU A 91 19.49 7.36 -1.64
N THR A 92 19.90 8.48 -2.20
CA THR A 92 19.08 9.70 -2.26
C THR A 92 18.88 10.10 -3.71
N LEU A 93 17.61 10.33 -4.08
CA LEU A 93 17.19 10.80 -5.38
C LEU A 93 16.74 12.26 -5.26
N ASP A 94 17.11 13.05 -6.27
CA ASP A 94 16.72 14.45 -6.34
C ASP A 94 15.26 14.58 -6.75
N GLY A 95 14.50 15.38 -6.00
CA GLY A 95 13.10 15.68 -6.28
C GLY A 95 12.24 15.71 -5.03
N ARG A 96 11.12 16.43 -5.11
CA ARG A 96 10.07 16.43 -4.11
C ARG A 96 8.76 16.08 -4.78
N PRO A 97 8.48 14.78 -4.94
CA PRO A 97 7.29 14.36 -5.65
C PRO A 97 6.04 14.60 -4.82
N ASP A 98 4.94 14.85 -5.52
CA ASP A 98 3.60 14.87 -4.92
C ASP A 98 3.11 13.45 -4.63
N LEU A 99 3.59 12.47 -5.41
CA LEU A 99 3.25 11.06 -5.33
C LEU A 99 4.49 10.18 -5.44
N LEU A 100 4.61 9.19 -4.56
CA LEU A 100 5.75 8.27 -4.49
C LEU A 100 5.29 6.81 -4.44
N GLY A 101 5.85 5.96 -5.29
CA GLY A 101 5.58 4.53 -5.32
C GLY A 101 6.77 3.68 -5.69
N LEU A 102 6.53 2.37 -5.68
CA LEU A 102 7.47 1.33 -6.08
C LEU A 102 6.85 0.50 -7.19
N ALA A 103 7.64 0.11 -8.18
CA ALA A 103 7.22 -0.75 -9.29
C ALA A 103 8.39 -1.64 -9.74
N VAL A 104 8.16 -2.48 -10.75
CA VAL A 104 9.22 -3.18 -11.48
C VAL A 104 9.33 -2.61 -12.88
N HIS A 105 10.54 -2.24 -13.29
CA HIS A 105 10.82 -1.72 -14.63
C HIS A 105 11.94 -2.54 -15.29
N HIS A 106 11.60 -3.28 -16.32
CA HIS A 106 12.50 -4.23 -17.02
C HIS A 106 13.21 -5.19 -16.06
N GLY A 107 12.45 -5.73 -15.10
CA GLY A 107 12.95 -6.66 -14.08
C GLY A 107 13.81 -6.01 -12.99
N ARG A 108 13.91 -4.68 -12.97
CA ARG A 108 14.64 -3.92 -11.95
C ARG A 108 13.66 -3.33 -10.95
N ALA A 109 14.06 -3.27 -9.68
CA ALA A 109 13.30 -2.54 -8.67
C ALA A 109 13.30 -1.06 -9.02
N ALA A 110 12.13 -0.43 -9.04
CA ALA A 110 12.01 0.96 -9.46
C ALA A 110 11.25 1.80 -8.43
N VAL A 111 11.78 3.00 -8.18
CA VAL A 111 11.03 4.09 -7.54
C VAL A 111 10.35 4.89 -8.62
N VAL A 112 9.05 5.10 -8.46
CA VAL A 112 8.24 5.93 -9.34
C VAL A 112 7.86 7.17 -8.57
N ALA A 113 8.18 8.34 -9.09
CA ALA A 113 7.77 9.59 -8.47
C ALA A 113 7.10 10.50 -9.50
N ALA A 114 5.91 10.99 -9.16
CA ALA A 114 5.17 11.93 -9.98
C ALA A 114 5.18 13.31 -9.33
N SER A 115 5.54 14.32 -10.11
CA SER A 115 5.63 15.72 -9.71
C SER A 115 5.07 16.57 -10.82
N GLY A 116 4.28 17.60 -10.55
CA GLY A 116 3.93 18.50 -11.65
C GLY A 116 2.74 19.40 -11.37
N PRO A 117 2.57 20.46 -12.18
CA PRO A 117 1.38 21.28 -12.13
C PRO A 117 0.15 20.40 -12.37
N ALA A 118 -0.93 20.72 -11.71
CA ALA A 118 -2.04 19.81 -11.49
C ALA A 118 -2.75 19.19 -12.71
N ASN A 119 -2.45 19.64 -13.93
CA ASN A 119 -2.97 19.06 -15.18
C ASN A 119 -1.96 18.12 -15.88
N ASP A 120 -0.66 18.33 -15.69
CA ASP A 120 0.43 17.57 -16.32
C ASP A 120 1.43 17.13 -15.25
N ALA A 121 1.48 15.83 -14.94
CA ALA A 121 2.50 15.29 -14.05
C ALA A 121 3.71 14.81 -14.84
N GLU A 122 4.88 15.30 -14.46
CA GLU A 122 6.15 14.71 -14.82
C GLU A 122 6.37 13.47 -13.94
N VAL A 123 6.52 12.33 -14.58
CA VAL A 123 6.82 11.08 -13.90
C VAL A 123 8.24 10.66 -14.21
N ALA A 124 8.89 10.33 -13.12
CA ALA A 124 10.27 9.95 -13.06
C ALA A 124 10.35 8.53 -12.52
N VAL A 125 11.09 7.66 -13.23
CA VAL A 125 11.33 6.28 -12.81
C VAL A 125 12.83 6.10 -12.61
N TRP A 126 13.23 5.73 -11.40
CA TRP A 126 14.62 5.44 -11.06
C TRP A 126 14.77 4.00 -10.63
N ASP A 127 15.91 3.41 -10.91
CA ASP A 127 16.29 2.15 -10.32
C ASP A 127 16.52 2.34 -8.80
N ALA A 128 15.80 1.56 -8.00
CA ALA A 128 15.76 1.68 -6.56
C ALA A 128 17.06 1.25 -5.86
N LEU A 129 17.98 0.57 -6.56
CA LEU A 129 19.21 0.03 -5.99
C LEU A 129 20.46 0.80 -6.43
N THR A 130 20.43 1.41 -7.60
CA THR A 130 21.56 2.10 -8.24
C THR A 130 21.34 3.61 -8.37
N GLY A 131 20.08 4.06 -8.29
CA GLY A 131 19.70 5.46 -8.51
C GLY A 131 19.73 5.91 -9.97
N GLU A 132 19.95 4.99 -10.91
CA GLU A 132 19.94 5.28 -12.34
C GLU A 132 18.53 5.72 -12.80
N ARG A 133 18.45 6.76 -13.62
CA ARG A 133 17.18 7.16 -14.26
C ARG A 133 16.81 6.13 -15.33
N LEU A 134 15.71 5.41 -15.13
CA LEU A 134 15.22 4.37 -16.04
C LEU A 134 14.28 4.93 -17.10
N ALA A 135 13.37 5.83 -16.70
CA ALA A 135 12.41 6.45 -17.60
C ALA A 135 11.99 7.84 -17.11
N ASP A 136 11.48 8.63 -18.05
CA ASP A 136 10.88 9.94 -17.85
C ASP A 136 9.74 10.10 -18.86
N PHE A 137 8.57 10.51 -18.39
CA PHE A 137 7.42 10.79 -19.24
C PHE A 137 6.44 11.76 -18.56
N THR A 138 5.59 12.39 -19.35
CA THR A 138 4.53 13.28 -18.86
C THR A 138 3.18 12.59 -18.94
N LEU A 139 2.37 12.78 -17.90
CA LEU A 139 1.01 12.29 -17.79
C LEU A 139 0.04 13.44 -17.79
N TRP A 140 -0.97 13.36 -18.64
CA TRP A 140 -2.11 14.25 -18.55
C TRP A 140 -3.07 13.72 -17.47
N LEU A 141 -3.21 14.47 -16.37
CA LEU A 141 -4.03 14.09 -15.22
C LEU A 141 -5.47 14.60 -15.29
N GLY A 142 -5.80 15.32 -16.36
CA GLY A 142 -7.10 15.97 -16.51
C GLY A 142 -7.09 17.44 -16.11
N HIS A 143 -8.25 17.92 -15.66
CA HIS A 143 -8.49 19.33 -15.32
C HIS A 143 -8.42 19.64 -13.82
N ARG A 144 -7.80 18.77 -13.01
CA ARG A 144 -7.65 18.99 -11.56
C ARG A 144 -6.55 19.98 -11.20
N THR A 145 -6.68 20.55 -10.00
CA THR A 145 -5.78 21.56 -9.42
C THR A 145 -4.83 21.01 -8.34
N ALA A 146 -4.87 19.71 -8.04
CA ALA A 146 -3.85 19.04 -7.23
C ALA A 146 -3.87 17.51 -7.44
N LEU A 147 -2.70 16.87 -7.40
CA LEU A 147 -2.57 15.43 -7.21
C LEU A 147 -3.16 15.06 -5.84
N GLY A 148 -4.22 14.25 -5.82
CA GLY A 148 -4.72 13.68 -4.57
C GLY A 148 -3.64 12.78 -3.99
N ARG A 149 -3.22 13.01 -2.74
CA ARG A 149 -2.07 12.36 -2.07
C ARG A 149 -2.23 10.85 -1.82
N TRP A 150 -3.16 10.19 -2.50
CA TRP A 150 -3.42 8.77 -2.34
C TRP A 150 -2.98 8.07 -3.61
N MET A 151 -1.87 7.33 -3.55
CA MET A 151 -1.55 6.36 -4.58
C MET A 151 -2.23 5.04 -4.24
N LEU A 152 -2.94 4.49 -5.22
CA LEU A 152 -3.20 3.04 -5.23
C LEU A 152 -1.85 2.39 -5.53
N HIS A 153 -1.17 1.98 -4.46
CA HIS A 153 0.06 1.24 -4.61
C HIS A 153 -0.20 -0.05 -5.39
N THR A 154 0.74 -0.28 -6.27
CA THR A 154 0.91 -1.40 -7.19
C THR A 154 0.54 -2.74 -6.55
N PRO A 155 -0.31 -3.51 -7.21
CA PRO A 155 -0.50 -4.90 -6.89
C PRO A 155 0.01 -5.81 -8.01
N PRO A 156 0.90 -6.76 -7.69
CA PRO A 156 1.73 -6.83 -6.49
C PRO A 156 2.90 -5.85 -6.66
N ALA A 157 3.66 -5.62 -5.60
CA ALA A 157 4.98 -4.99 -5.64
C ALA A 157 6.01 -5.83 -6.43
N THR A 158 5.66 -6.32 -7.62
CA THR A 158 6.43 -7.19 -8.52
C THR A 158 6.14 -6.95 -10.02
N GLY A 159 5.24 -6.03 -10.38
CA GLY A 159 4.90 -5.68 -11.77
C GLY A 159 5.10 -4.20 -12.13
N PRO A 160 4.89 -3.81 -13.41
CA PRO A 160 5.14 -2.46 -13.91
C PRO A 160 3.97 -1.48 -13.70
N LEU A 161 2.92 -1.87 -12.98
CA LEU A 161 1.67 -1.11 -12.95
C LEU A 161 1.58 -0.18 -11.76
N ILE A 162 1.24 1.09 -11.99
CA ILE A 162 0.96 2.09 -10.94
C ILE A 162 -0.47 2.64 -11.09
N GLY A 163 -1.14 2.90 -9.96
CA GLY A 163 -2.42 3.61 -9.95
C GLY A 163 -2.22 5.10 -9.65
N LEU A 164 -2.71 5.95 -10.53
CA LEU A 164 -2.62 7.41 -10.42
C LEU A 164 -4.01 8.05 -10.37
N PRO A 165 -4.24 9.02 -9.49
CA PRO A 165 -5.53 9.70 -9.41
C PRO A 165 -5.81 10.53 -10.66
N GLY A 166 -6.97 10.36 -11.28
CA GLY A 166 -7.48 11.18 -12.39
C GLY A 166 -8.80 11.89 -12.07
N ASP A 167 -9.38 12.57 -13.06
CA ASP A 167 -10.56 13.44 -12.90
C ASP A 167 -11.80 12.70 -12.38
N SER A 168 -12.18 11.61 -13.05
CA SER A 168 -13.37 10.80 -12.77
C SER A 168 -13.06 9.33 -12.50
N ALA A 169 -11.78 8.97 -12.53
CA ALA A 169 -11.27 7.61 -12.44
C ALA A 169 -9.83 7.66 -11.92
N VAL A 170 -9.32 6.54 -11.41
CA VAL A 170 -7.89 6.31 -11.23
C VAL A 170 -7.36 5.72 -12.53
N ALA A 171 -6.31 6.31 -13.09
CA ALA A 171 -5.61 5.77 -14.25
C ALA A 171 -4.64 4.69 -13.80
N LEU A 172 -4.75 3.49 -14.37
CA LEU A 172 -3.79 2.41 -14.21
C LEU A 172 -2.77 2.50 -15.36
N TRP A 173 -1.51 2.62 -14.98
CA TRP A 173 -0.44 3.00 -15.89
C TRP A 173 0.68 1.97 -15.89
N ASP A 174 1.21 1.66 -17.07
CA ASP A 174 2.37 0.78 -17.24
C ASP A 174 3.65 1.62 -17.33
N VAL A 175 4.48 1.56 -16.29
CA VAL A 175 5.70 2.37 -16.21
C VAL A 175 6.80 1.93 -17.16
N GLU A 176 6.76 0.70 -17.69
CA GLU A 176 7.70 0.26 -18.73
C GLU A 176 7.33 0.83 -20.09
N ARG A 177 6.03 0.83 -20.39
CA ARG A 177 5.53 1.22 -21.72
C ARG A 177 5.34 2.72 -21.87
N GLY A 178 5.15 3.45 -20.78
CA GLY A 178 4.83 4.85 -20.93
C GLY A 178 3.36 5.07 -21.32
N GLU A 179 2.43 4.21 -20.91
CA GLU A 179 1.01 4.34 -21.33
C GLU A 179 -0.02 3.95 -20.26
N GLU A 180 -1.21 4.55 -20.38
CA GLU A 180 -2.39 4.16 -19.61
C GLU A 180 -2.98 2.89 -20.20
N ILE A 181 -3.20 1.88 -19.36
CA ILE A 181 -3.75 0.59 -19.78
C ILE A 181 -5.21 0.38 -19.36
N ALA A 182 -5.68 1.11 -18.34
CA ALA A 182 -7.06 1.08 -17.89
C ALA A 182 -7.42 2.32 -17.06
N ALA A 183 -8.71 2.65 -17.00
CA ALA A 183 -9.28 3.63 -16.07
C ALA A 183 -10.23 2.92 -15.12
N VAL A 184 -10.01 3.07 -13.81
CA VAL A 184 -10.76 2.36 -12.76
C VAL A 184 -11.56 3.35 -11.88
N PRO A 185 -12.62 2.92 -11.19
CA PRO A 185 -13.45 3.83 -10.40
C PRO A 185 -12.64 4.65 -9.38
N PRO A 186 -12.97 5.94 -9.17
CA PRO A 186 -12.20 6.85 -8.32
C PRO A 186 -12.31 6.52 -6.82
N ALA A 187 -13.30 5.70 -6.45
CA ALA A 187 -13.53 5.27 -5.07
C ALA A 187 -12.79 3.96 -4.72
N SER A 188 -11.95 3.41 -5.60
CA SER A 188 -11.18 2.20 -5.31
C SER A 188 -10.18 2.44 -4.17
N ALA A 189 -10.24 1.60 -3.14
CA ALA A 189 -9.36 1.66 -1.97
C ALA A 189 -8.16 0.72 -2.05
N ALA A 190 -8.28 -0.37 -2.82
CA ALA A 190 -7.17 -1.27 -3.10
C ALA A 190 -7.27 -1.78 -4.54
N LEU A 191 -6.13 -1.96 -5.18
CA LEU A 191 -5.96 -2.84 -6.33
C LEU A 191 -5.12 -4.00 -5.79
N THR A 192 -5.43 -5.26 -6.14
CA THR A 192 -4.72 -6.42 -5.58
C THR A 192 -4.77 -7.62 -6.53
N PRO A 193 -3.78 -8.52 -6.51
CA PRO A 193 -3.89 -9.79 -7.23
C PRO A 193 -5.00 -10.65 -6.62
N SER A 194 -5.66 -11.40 -7.49
CA SER A 194 -6.52 -12.51 -7.13
C SER A 194 -6.11 -13.75 -7.93
N PRO A 195 -6.60 -14.95 -7.59
CA PRO A 195 -6.32 -16.17 -8.35
C PRO A 195 -6.64 -16.07 -9.85
N ASP A 196 -7.61 -15.23 -10.21
CA ASP A 196 -8.13 -15.09 -11.58
C ASP A 196 -7.63 -13.83 -12.31
N GLY A 197 -6.78 -13.02 -11.67
CA GLY A 197 -6.27 -11.76 -12.22
C GLY A 197 -6.31 -10.59 -11.23
N LEU A 198 -5.99 -9.39 -11.69
CA LEU A 198 -6.06 -8.19 -10.85
C LEU A 198 -7.51 -7.80 -10.58
N VAL A 199 -7.79 -7.41 -9.35
CA VAL A 199 -9.10 -6.94 -8.90
C VAL A 199 -8.99 -5.62 -8.15
N LEU A 200 -10.08 -4.87 -8.16
CA LEU A 200 -10.25 -3.63 -7.43
C LEU A 200 -11.21 -3.85 -6.26
N ILE A 201 -10.90 -3.22 -5.13
CA ILE A 201 -11.80 -3.16 -3.99
C ILE A 201 -12.35 -1.74 -3.89
N GLU A 202 -13.65 -1.60 -4.17
CA GLU A 202 -14.38 -0.33 -4.04
C GLU A 202 -15.24 -0.36 -2.76
N PRO A 203 -14.96 0.49 -1.76
CA PRO A 203 -15.83 0.63 -0.61
C PRO A 203 -17.11 1.39 -0.97
N ALA A 204 -18.23 0.86 -0.53
CA ALA A 204 -19.55 1.49 -0.59
C ALA A 204 -20.14 1.58 0.84
N PRO A 205 -21.22 2.36 1.06
CA PRO A 205 -21.73 2.61 2.41
C PRO A 205 -22.09 1.36 3.23
N SER A 206 -22.48 0.26 2.57
CA SER A 206 -22.93 -0.98 3.22
C SER A 206 -22.29 -2.24 2.62
N GLU A 207 -21.23 -2.10 1.81
CA GLU A 207 -20.57 -3.22 1.18
C GLU A 207 -19.17 -2.85 0.70
N LEU A 208 -18.30 -3.84 0.51
CA LEU A 208 -17.13 -3.73 -0.36
C LEU A 208 -17.47 -4.45 -1.66
N ARG A 209 -17.19 -3.81 -2.80
CA ARG A 209 -17.33 -4.42 -4.12
C ARG A 209 -15.96 -4.88 -4.59
N VAL A 210 -15.90 -6.12 -5.05
CA VAL A 210 -14.73 -6.65 -5.74
C VAL A 210 -15.03 -6.59 -7.22
N LEU A 211 -14.25 -5.82 -7.96
CA LEU A 211 -14.44 -5.55 -9.39
C LEU A 211 -13.25 -6.08 -10.19
N GLY A 212 -13.50 -6.53 -11.41
CA GLY A 212 -12.46 -6.71 -12.42
C GLY A 212 -11.94 -5.36 -12.93
N LEU A 213 -10.82 -5.37 -13.66
CA LEU A 213 -10.26 -4.16 -14.28
C LEU A 213 -11.15 -3.55 -15.38
N ASP A 214 -12.03 -4.35 -15.96
CA ASP A 214 -13.09 -3.94 -16.88
C ASP A 214 -14.27 -3.23 -16.18
N GLY A 215 -14.27 -3.20 -14.85
CA GLY A 215 -15.34 -2.66 -14.02
C GLY A 215 -16.44 -3.65 -13.71
N ASP A 216 -16.35 -4.90 -14.18
CA ASP A 216 -17.34 -5.93 -13.90
C ASP A 216 -17.30 -6.32 -12.44
N ARG A 217 -18.48 -6.38 -11.81
CA ARG A 217 -18.59 -6.76 -10.41
C ARG A 217 -18.50 -8.27 -10.26
N LEU A 218 -17.40 -8.73 -9.65
CA LEU A 218 -17.12 -10.14 -9.40
C LEU A 218 -17.84 -10.65 -8.16
N THR A 219 -17.79 -9.88 -7.06
CA THR A 219 -18.48 -10.22 -5.81
C THR A 219 -18.74 -8.99 -4.94
N THR A 220 -19.54 -9.18 -3.90
CA THR A 220 -19.90 -8.17 -2.91
C THR A 220 -19.70 -8.75 -1.51
N LEU A 221 -19.01 -7.99 -0.65
CA LEU A 221 -18.78 -8.32 0.74
C LEU A 221 -19.63 -7.40 1.62
N PRO A 222 -20.70 -7.91 2.27
CA PRO A 222 -21.59 -7.10 3.08
C PRO A 222 -20.86 -6.42 4.25
N LEU A 223 -21.11 -5.12 4.43
CA LEU A 223 -20.61 -4.33 5.57
C LEU A 223 -21.78 -3.83 6.42
N PRO A 224 -21.69 -3.90 7.76
CA PRO A 224 -22.72 -3.38 8.65
C PRO A 224 -22.71 -1.84 8.74
N ALA A 225 -21.60 -1.19 8.37
CA ALA A 225 -21.39 0.26 8.41
C ALA A 225 -20.27 0.64 7.43
N PRO A 226 -20.13 1.93 7.05
CA PRO A 226 -19.05 2.38 6.18
C PRO A 226 -17.67 2.05 6.75
N SER A 227 -16.73 1.68 5.89
CA SER A 227 -15.34 1.45 6.28
C SER A 227 -14.56 2.77 6.42
N ALA A 228 -13.57 2.76 7.30
CA ALA A 228 -12.55 3.80 7.42
C ALA A 228 -11.31 3.44 6.59
N HIS A 229 -10.83 2.19 6.75
CA HIS A 229 -9.64 1.67 6.07
C HIS A 229 -9.97 0.31 5.45
N VAL A 230 -9.33 0.02 4.32
CA VAL A 230 -9.49 -1.24 3.58
C VAL A 230 -8.12 -1.72 3.12
N ALA A 231 -7.86 -3.02 3.28
CA ALA A 231 -6.68 -3.69 2.77
C ALA A 231 -7.07 -4.97 2.04
N ALA A 232 -6.33 -5.36 1.02
CA ALA A 232 -6.57 -6.62 0.32
C ALA A 232 -5.28 -7.21 -0.24
N ALA A 233 -5.16 -8.54 -0.17
CA ALA A 233 -4.01 -9.27 -0.69
C ALA A 233 -4.44 -10.65 -1.19
N SER A 234 -3.68 -11.19 -2.14
CA SER A 234 -3.73 -12.62 -2.41
C SER A 234 -2.87 -13.36 -1.39
N ALA A 235 -3.44 -14.35 -0.72
CA ALA A 235 -2.75 -15.20 0.23
C ALA A 235 -3.20 -16.65 0.05
N GLY A 236 -2.25 -17.57 -0.13
CA GLY A 236 -2.55 -19.00 -0.26
C GLY A 236 -3.52 -19.36 -1.41
N GLY A 237 -3.55 -18.58 -2.50
CA GLY A 237 -4.49 -18.78 -3.61
C GLY A 237 -5.92 -18.32 -3.31
N ARG A 238 -6.10 -17.48 -2.28
CA ARG A 238 -7.36 -16.81 -1.96
C ARG A 238 -7.17 -15.31 -2.05
N LEU A 239 -8.27 -14.59 -2.22
CA LEU A 239 -8.30 -13.15 -2.10
C LEU A 239 -8.83 -12.80 -0.70
N LEU A 240 -7.96 -12.26 0.15
CA LEU A 240 -8.35 -11.74 1.45
C LEU A 240 -8.65 -10.25 1.34
N VAL A 241 -9.74 -9.83 1.94
CA VAL A 241 -10.12 -8.42 2.05
C VAL A 241 -10.39 -8.11 3.52
N ALA A 242 -9.85 -7.02 4.03
CA ALA A 242 -10.08 -6.54 5.38
C ALA A 242 -10.62 -5.12 5.37
N ALA A 243 -11.54 -4.82 6.28
CA ALA A 243 -12.06 -3.48 6.46
C ALA A 243 -12.23 -3.12 7.93
N ALA A 244 -11.67 -1.97 8.32
CA ALA A 244 -11.91 -1.35 9.61
C ALA A 244 -13.21 -0.53 9.54
N LEU A 245 -14.12 -0.74 10.47
CA LEU A 245 -15.38 -0.02 10.52
C LEU A 245 -15.18 1.39 11.06
N ARG A 246 -15.82 2.39 10.44
CA ARG A 246 -15.71 3.79 10.85
C ARG A 246 -16.37 4.08 12.21
N ASP A 247 -17.56 3.52 12.41
CA ASP A 247 -18.42 3.86 13.55
C ASP A 247 -18.27 2.90 14.74
N ALA A 248 -17.53 1.80 14.56
CA ALA A 248 -17.21 0.84 15.60
C ALA A 248 -15.70 0.85 15.84
N SER A 249 -15.28 1.63 16.84
CA SER A 249 -13.86 1.81 17.17
C SER A 249 -13.16 0.47 17.37
N GLY A 250 -12.21 0.17 16.49
CA GLY A 250 -11.35 -1.01 16.60
C GLY A 250 -11.86 -2.28 15.90
N THR A 251 -13.10 -2.32 15.42
CA THR A 251 -13.60 -3.53 14.73
C THR A 251 -13.04 -3.61 13.31
N VAL A 252 -12.33 -4.70 13.02
CA VAL A 252 -11.90 -5.07 11.67
C VAL A 252 -12.58 -6.38 11.27
N LEU A 253 -13.20 -6.38 10.11
CA LEU A 253 -13.78 -7.57 9.50
C LEU A 253 -12.87 -8.04 8.37
N VAL A 254 -12.71 -9.36 8.23
CA VAL A 254 -11.91 -9.98 7.17
C VAL A 254 -12.75 -11.00 6.44
N TRP A 255 -12.64 -11.02 5.11
CA TRP A 255 -13.30 -11.98 4.23
C TRP A 255 -12.26 -12.75 3.42
N ASP A 256 -12.57 -14.01 3.15
CA ASP A 256 -12.18 -14.66 1.90
C ASP A 256 -13.23 -14.28 0.85
N ALA A 257 -12.82 -13.62 -0.23
CA ALA A 257 -13.74 -13.08 -1.23
C ALA A 257 -14.54 -14.15 -1.98
N ALA A 258 -14.18 -15.43 -1.86
CA ALA A 258 -15.01 -16.54 -2.34
C ALA A 258 -16.35 -16.67 -1.57
N GLY A 259 -16.46 -16.06 -0.39
CA GLY A 259 -17.65 -16.06 0.46
C GLY A 259 -18.13 -14.65 0.82
N SER A 260 -19.41 -14.54 1.15
CA SER A 260 -20.03 -13.26 1.58
C SER A 260 -20.08 -13.10 3.11
N VAL A 261 -19.53 -14.06 3.86
CA VAL A 261 -19.51 -14.03 5.34
C VAL A 261 -18.08 -13.74 5.79
N PRO A 262 -17.86 -12.82 6.73
CA PRO A 262 -16.53 -12.58 7.28
C PRO A 262 -15.94 -13.88 7.83
N SER A 263 -14.73 -14.23 7.40
CA SER A 263 -13.95 -15.34 7.95
C SER A 263 -13.40 -15.00 9.34
N HIS A 264 -13.10 -13.72 9.58
CA HIS A 264 -12.64 -13.22 10.87
C HIS A 264 -13.31 -11.91 11.26
N ARG A 265 -13.41 -11.72 12.59
CA ARG A 265 -13.71 -10.46 13.24
C ARG A 265 -12.62 -10.22 14.28
N VAL A 266 -11.92 -9.11 14.14
CA VAL A 266 -10.81 -8.69 15.00
C VAL A 266 -11.24 -7.44 15.74
N GLU A 267 -10.97 -7.39 17.04
CA GLU A 267 -11.24 -6.22 17.88
C GLU A 267 -9.91 -5.60 18.29
N ALA A 268 -9.48 -4.57 17.57
CA ALA A 268 -8.31 -3.80 17.92
C ALA A 268 -8.53 -3.04 19.24
N PRO A 269 -7.49 -2.88 20.09
CA PRO A 269 -7.62 -2.25 21.39
C PRO A 269 -7.75 -0.72 21.33
N ALA A 270 -7.61 -0.13 20.14
CA ALA A 270 -7.70 1.32 19.90
C ALA A 270 -8.19 1.62 18.46
N HIS A 271 -8.28 2.90 18.12
CA HIS A 271 -8.62 3.33 16.76
C HIS A 271 -7.64 2.73 15.74
N VAL A 272 -8.16 2.26 14.61
CA VAL A 272 -7.35 1.69 13.53
C VAL A 272 -7.01 2.81 12.57
N ASN A 273 -5.73 3.12 12.44
CA ASN A 273 -5.19 4.18 11.61
C ASN A 273 -4.87 3.70 10.19
N ASP A 274 -4.50 2.42 10.05
CA ASP A 274 -4.20 1.82 8.75
C ASP A 274 -4.23 0.28 8.81
N LEU A 275 -4.36 -0.37 7.64
CA LEU A 275 -4.42 -1.82 7.49
C LEU A 275 -3.50 -2.30 6.37
N ALA A 276 -2.92 -3.49 6.55
CA ALA A 276 -2.22 -4.21 5.49
C ALA A 276 -2.43 -5.72 5.63
N ILE A 277 -2.31 -6.48 4.55
CA ILE A 277 -2.32 -7.94 4.57
C ILE A 277 -1.07 -8.44 3.87
N SER A 278 -0.30 -9.31 4.53
CA SER A 278 0.90 -9.93 3.98
C SER A 278 0.59 -11.18 3.13
N PRO A 279 1.56 -11.72 2.37
CA PRO A 279 1.31 -12.80 1.40
C PRO A 279 0.96 -14.14 2.06
N ASP A 280 1.29 -14.29 3.35
CA ASP A 280 0.94 -15.43 4.18
C ASP A 280 -0.46 -15.30 4.83
N GLY A 281 -1.19 -14.21 4.52
CA GLY A 281 -2.52 -13.94 5.04
C GLY A 281 -2.53 -13.34 6.44
N THR A 282 -1.40 -12.85 6.96
CA THR A 282 -1.39 -12.10 8.22
C THR A 282 -1.95 -10.69 8.01
N LEU A 283 -3.05 -10.38 8.70
CA LEU A 283 -3.57 -9.01 8.81
C LEU A 283 -2.68 -8.22 9.77
N LEU A 284 -2.27 -7.02 9.35
CA LEU A 284 -1.68 -6.00 10.20
C LEU A 284 -2.67 -4.86 10.42
N ALA A 285 -2.75 -4.38 11.66
CA ALA A 285 -3.50 -3.18 12.00
C ALA A 285 -2.60 -2.21 12.78
N ALA A 286 -2.40 -1.02 12.20
CA ALA A 286 -1.79 0.11 12.89
C ALA A 286 -2.85 0.80 13.74
N THR A 287 -2.55 1.06 15.00
CA THR A 287 -3.50 1.66 15.95
C THR A 287 -2.80 2.65 16.87
N ASP A 288 -3.58 3.46 17.59
CA ASP A 288 -3.05 4.38 18.60
C ASP A 288 -2.34 3.66 19.77
N ALA A 289 -2.63 2.36 19.98
CA ALA A 289 -2.08 1.58 21.08
C ALA A 289 -0.94 0.63 20.66
N GLY A 290 -0.90 0.22 19.40
CA GLY A 290 0.13 -0.70 18.91
C GLY A 290 -0.05 -1.15 17.46
N LEU A 291 0.95 -1.89 16.99
CA LEU A 291 0.90 -2.63 15.73
C LEU A 291 0.46 -4.07 16.04
N LEU A 292 -0.72 -4.45 15.55
CA LEU A 292 -1.30 -5.77 15.75
C LEU A 292 -1.05 -6.67 14.55
N THR A 293 -0.94 -7.97 14.81
CA THR A 293 -0.95 -9.02 13.79
C THR A 293 -1.98 -10.08 14.11
N VAL A 294 -2.74 -10.49 13.08
CA VAL A 294 -3.73 -11.58 13.18
C VAL A 294 -3.58 -12.50 11.97
N PRO A 295 -3.26 -13.79 12.15
CA PRO A 295 -3.25 -14.74 11.06
C PRO A 295 -4.68 -14.98 10.52
N CYS A 296 -4.91 -14.70 9.25
CA CYS A 296 -6.21 -14.86 8.56
C CYS A 296 -6.15 -15.78 7.31
N GLY A 297 -4.98 -16.37 7.03
CA GLY A 297 -4.76 -17.33 5.93
C GLY A 297 -5.23 -18.76 6.22
#